data_AF-A0A2R7J0J3-F1
#
_entry.id   AF-A0A2R7J0J3-F1
#
_cell.length_a   1.000
_cell.length_b   1.000
_cell.length_c   1.000
_cell.angle_alpha   90.00
_cell.angle_beta   90.00
_cell.angle_gamma   90.00
#
_symmetry.space_group_name_H-M   'P 1'
#
loop_
_entity.id
_entity.type
_entity.pdbx_description
1 polymer ?
#
loop_
_entity_poly.entity_id
_entity_poly.type
_entity_poly.pdbx_seq_one_letter_code
_entity_poly.pdbx_strand_id
1 'polypeptide(L)'
;MPEPFPVGAKRTWAIQIASGAFALLFALSPIAAQPPNDLPPPMPDGRMFGHLPYAEAARTDLLAAPPGFAVGLPCLIHRDAAPDLTRMLAAAAATPGVGKSLHGVSCFRSVTRQRAVFCRNSKPGTCPDPVRRAHSVGPPGYSEHATGYALDFGVRPSPGCADVDACIATTVTGRWLLAHAPEYGFELSFPAGNAQGVTWEPWHWRWVGTTVNALGAARARLTFSRARSAFPGNPRVSDVSDAWLTPPPVVPTLQSPAMRPPAVLPPPVVPTLQPPITRQPTVLPPPVLGTTAPRDS
;
A
#
# COMPACT_ATOMS: atom_id res chain seq x y z
N MET A 1 76.02 -8.62 -18.86
CA MET A 1 76.42 -7.88 -20.08
C MET A 1 75.17 -7.36 -20.76
N PRO A 2 75.21 -6.13 -21.30
CA PRO A 2 74.30 -5.04 -20.89
C PRO A 2 73.40 -4.51 -22.02
N GLU A 3 72.41 -3.67 -21.64
CA GLU A 3 71.87 -2.41 -22.24
C GLU A 3 72.05 -2.12 -23.76
N PRO A 4 71.20 -1.29 -24.44
CA PRO A 4 70.52 -0.13 -23.84
C PRO A 4 69.12 0.24 -24.37
N PHE A 5 68.50 1.14 -23.60
CA PHE A 5 67.46 2.08 -24.01
C PHE A 5 67.82 2.90 -25.27
N PRO A 6 66.81 3.38 -26.02
CA PRO A 6 66.87 4.71 -26.60
C PRO A 6 65.92 5.67 -25.89
N VAL A 7 66.53 6.75 -25.41
CA VAL A 7 65.91 7.98 -24.94
C VAL A 7 65.46 8.82 -26.14
N GLY A 8 64.25 9.39 -26.04
CA GLY A 8 64.01 10.76 -26.49
C GLY A 8 63.31 10.95 -27.85
N ALA A 9 62.04 11.34 -27.78
CA ALA A 9 61.54 12.43 -28.61
C ALA A 9 60.41 13.15 -27.87
N LYS A 10 60.73 14.33 -27.34
CA LYS A 10 59.75 15.29 -26.83
C LYS A 10 58.90 15.75 -28.02
N ARG A 11 57.59 15.52 -27.97
CA ARG A 11 56.63 16.22 -28.82
C ARG A 11 55.59 16.89 -27.94
N THR A 12 55.86 18.16 -27.65
CA THR A 12 54.87 19.14 -27.22
C THR A 12 53.71 19.16 -28.21
N TRP A 13 52.51 18.88 -27.72
CA TRP A 13 51.28 19.31 -28.38
C TRP A 13 50.54 20.22 -27.43
N ALA A 14 50.34 21.44 -27.90
CA ALA A 14 49.64 22.51 -27.23
C ALA A 14 48.21 22.08 -26.87
N ILE A 15 47.83 22.39 -25.64
CA ILE A 15 46.45 22.33 -25.17
C ILE A 15 45.69 23.44 -25.92
N GLN A 16 44.88 23.06 -26.90
CA GLN A 16 43.82 23.92 -27.42
C GLN A 16 42.53 23.54 -26.70
N ILE A 17 42.19 24.33 -25.67
CA ILE A 17 40.87 24.30 -25.04
C ILE A 17 39.89 24.87 -26.07
N ALA A 18 39.31 23.99 -26.88
CA ALA A 18 38.10 24.34 -27.62
C ALA A 18 36.94 24.35 -26.61
N SER A 19 36.47 25.55 -26.28
CA SER A 19 35.20 25.77 -25.59
C SER A 19 34.06 25.30 -26.50
N GLY A 20 33.82 24.00 -26.52
CA GLY A 20 32.66 23.37 -27.16
C GLY A 20 31.50 23.36 -26.17
N ALA A 21 30.44 24.08 -26.52
CA ALA A 21 29.18 24.09 -25.77
C ALA A 21 28.73 22.66 -25.42
N PHE A 22 28.49 22.41 -24.14
CA PHE A 22 27.87 21.19 -23.64
C PHE A 22 26.41 21.18 -24.12
N ALA A 23 26.17 20.71 -25.35
CA ALA A 23 24.84 20.37 -25.78
C ALA A 23 24.41 19.15 -24.94
N LEU A 24 23.55 19.39 -23.94
CA LEU A 24 22.76 18.33 -23.32
C LEU A 24 21.96 17.66 -24.44
N LEU A 25 22.50 16.56 -24.96
CA LEU A 25 21.71 15.57 -25.67
C LEU A 25 20.78 14.95 -24.62
N PHE A 26 19.60 15.55 -24.46
CA PHE A 26 18.45 14.82 -23.95
C PHE A 26 18.25 13.66 -24.92
N ALA A 27 18.74 12.48 -24.53
CA ALA A 27 18.25 11.24 -25.09
C ALA A 27 16.75 11.20 -24.73
N LEU A 28 15.92 11.72 -25.64
CA LEU A 28 14.52 11.37 -25.71
C LEU A 28 14.52 9.87 -25.99
N SER A 29 14.59 9.07 -24.92
CA SER A 29 14.06 7.72 -24.98
C SER A 29 12.68 7.86 -25.61
N PRO A 30 12.33 7.08 -26.65
CA PRO A 30 10.95 7.04 -27.07
C PRO A 30 10.19 6.60 -25.81
N ILE A 31 9.41 7.51 -25.24
CA ILE A 31 8.29 7.11 -24.40
C ILE A 31 7.52 6.20 -25.35
N ALA A 32 7.67 4.90 -25.17
CA ALA A 32 6.79 3.95 -25.82
C ALA A 32 5.41 4.41 -25.39
N ALA A 33 4.69 5.06 -26.31
CA ALA A 33 3.38 5.60 -26.05
C ALA A 33 2.59 4.44 -25.48
N GLN A 34 2.20 4.56 -24.20
CA GLN A 34 1.26 3.61 -23.63
C GLN A 34 0.08 3.60 -24.61
N PRO A 35 -0.36 2.42 -25.08
CA PRO A 35 -1.50 2.37 -25.98
C PRO A 35 -2.63 3.19 -25.33
N PRO A 36 -3.33 4.03 -26.11
CA PRO A 36 -4.39 4.88 -25.57
C PRO A 36 -5.27 4.05 -24.65
N ASN A 37 -5.47 4.53 -23.42
CA ASN A 37 -6.13 3.76 -22.38
C ASN A 37 -7.59 3.55 -22.82
N ASP A 38 -7.87 2.37 -23.35
CA ASP A 38 -9.16 1.90 -23.85
C ASP A 38 -10.09 1.44 -22.73
N LEU A 39 -9.64 1.60 -21.48
CA LEU A 39 -10.43 1.44 -20.28
C LEU A 39 -10.79 2.82 -19.72
N PRO A 40 -12.00 2.97 -19.15
CA PRO A 40 -12.41 4.22 -18.52
C PRO A 40 -11.49 4.54 -17.34
N PRO A 41 -11.44 5.82 -16.91
CA PRO A 41 -10.77 6.18 -15.67
C PRO A 41 -11.42 5.45 -14.48
N PRO A 42 -10.67 5.27 -13.37
CA PRO A 42 -11.22 4.68 -12.16
C PRO A 42 -12.39 5.51 -11.60
N MET A 43 -13.26 4.84 -10.85
CA MET A 43 -14.32 5.47 -10.08
C MET A 43 -13.74 6.43 -9.03
N PRO A 44 -14.53 7.39 -8.49
CA PRO A 44 -14.06 8.34 -7.47
C PRO A 44 -13.48 7.69 -6.21
N ASP A 45 -13.93 6.47 -5.89
CA ASP A 45 -13.40 5.68 -4.78
C ASP A 45 -12.12 4.90 -5.16
N GLY A 46 -11.55 5.15 -6.33
CA GLY A 46 -10.35 4.51 -6.86
C GLY A 46 -10.56 3.10 -7.41
N ARG A 47 -11.78 2.56 -7.44
CA ARG A 47 -12.05 1.23 -8.00
C ARG A 47 -12.23 1.25 -9.51
N MET A 48 -11.98 0.13 -10.18
CA MET A 48 -12.33 -0.07 -11.57
C MET A 48 -13.28 -1.25 -11.70
N PHE A 49 -14.52 -0.99 -12.11
CA PHE A 49 -15.59 -2.00 -12.22
C PHE A 49 -15.75 -2.85 -10.94
N GLY A 50 -15.61 -2.22 -9.77
CA GLY A 50 -15.70 -2.90 -8.47
C GLY A 50 -14.39 -3.48 -7.93
N HIS A 51 -13.32 -3.55 -8.74
CA HIS A 51 -12.01 -4.07 -8.31
C HIS A 51 -11.14 -3.02 -7.64
N LEU A 52 -10.32 -3.45 -6.68
CA LEU A 52 -9.34 -2.63 -5.97
C LEU A 52 -8.00 -2.56 -6.72
N PRO A 53 -7.29 -1.41 -6.68
CA PRO A 53 -5.97 -1.30 -7.30
C PRO A 53 -4.90 -2.03 -6.47
N TYR A 54 -3.97 -2.67 -7.15
CA TYR A 54 -2.85 -3.39 -6.52
C TYR A 54 -1.53 -3.08 -7.22
N ALA A 55 -0.48 -2.86 -6.43
CA ALA A 55 0.87 -2.74 -6.96
C ALA A 55 1.39 -4.10 -7.44
N GLU A 56 2.08 -4.11 -8.58
CA GLU A 56 2.77 -5.30 -9.07
C GLU A 56 3.97 -5.63 -8.15
N ALA A 57 4.07 -6.88 -7.73
CA ALA A 57 5.19 -7.36 -6.94
C ALA A 57 6.50 -7.33 -7.72
N ALA A 58 7.59 -6.98 -7.04
CA ALA A 58 8.92 -7.04 -7.63
C ALA A 58 9.28 -8.51 -7.94
N ARG A 59 9.96 -8.75 -9.06
CA ARG A 59 10.42 -10.10 -9.43
C ARG A 59 11.29 -10.76 -8.36
N THR A 60 12.03 -9.98 -7.58
CA THR A 60 12.88 -10.42 -6.47
C THR A 60 12.09 -10.87 -5.23
N ASP A 61 10.81 -10.52 -5.13
CA ASP A 61 9.91 -11.00 -4.10
C ASP A 61 9.23 -12.32 -4.49
N LEU A 62 9.40 -12.79 -5.73
CA LEU A 62 8.72 -13.96 -6.25
C LEU A 62 9.63 -15.18 -6.29
N LEU A 63 9.08 -16.32 -5.92
CA LEU A 63 9.73 -17.62 -6.04
C LEU A 63 8.78 -18.65 -6.67
N ALA A 64 9.33 -19.72 -7.23
CA ALA A 64 8.53 -20.81 -7.75
C ALA A 64 7.91 -21.62 -6.60
N ALA A 65 6.61 -21.88 -6.68
CA ALA A 65 5.91 -22.78 -5.78
C ALA A 65 6.48 -24.22 -5.87
N PRO A 66 6.21 -25.09 -4.87
CA PRO A 66 6.77 -26.44 -4.83
C PRO A 66 6.55 -27.24 -6.12
N PRO A 67 7.51 -28.09 -6.53
CA PRO A 67 7.38 -28.91 -7.74
C PRO A 67 6.12 -29.77 -7.73
N GLY A 68 5.47 -29.88 -8.89
CA GLY A 68 4.22 -30.64 -9.06
C GLY A 68 2.95 -29.92 -8.62
N PHE A 69 3.06 -28.75 -7.96
CA PHE A 69 1.89 -27.93 -7.63
C PHE A 69 1.30 -27.26 -8.88
N ALA A 70 2.14 -26.66 -9.73
CA ALA A 70 1.67 -25.86 -10.85
C ALA A 70 1.16 -26.71 -12.03
N VAL A 71 0.09 -26.25 -12.68
CA VAL A 71 -0.36 -26.78 -13.98
C VAL A 71 0.26 -25.96 -15.10
N GLY A 72 1.10 -26.61 -15.92
CA GLY A 72 1.74 -25.97 -17.07
C GLY A 72 2.97 -25.17 -16.68
N LEU A 73 2.88 -23.84 -16.72
CA LEU A 73 4.01 -22.97 -16.38
C LEU A 73 4.23 -22.91 -14.86
N PRO A 74 5.47 -22.66 -14.40
CA PRO A 74 5.74 -22.48 -12.98
C PRO A 74 4.84 -21.42 -12.35
N CYS A 75 4.15 -21.81 -11.28
CA CYS A 75 3.42 -20.90 -10.41
C CYS A 75 4.44 -20.09 -9.61
N LEU A 76 4.46 -18.77 -9.81
CA LEU A 76 5.28 -17.85 -9.03
C LEU A 76 4.43 -17.21 -7.94
N ILE A 77 4.94 -17.22 -6.70
CA ILE A 77 4.25 -16.71 -5.51
C ILE A 77 5.18 -15.77 -4.75
N HIS A 78 4.60 -14.86 -3.97
CA HIS A 78 5.37 -14.01 -3.08
C HIS A 78 6.07 -14.88 -2.03
N ARG A 79 7.35 -14.60 -1.76
CA ARG A 79 8.22 -15.38 -0.88
C ARG A 79 7.64 -15.58 0.53
N ASP A 80 6.97 -14.57 1.05
CA ASP A 80 6.30 -14.62 2.36
C ASP A 80 5.17 -15.66 2.42
N ALA A 81 4.45 -15.90 1.32
CA ALA A 81 3.35 -16.87 1.28
C ALA A 81 3.83 -18.32 1.09
N ALA A 82 5.08 -18.51 0.63
CA ALA A 82 5.60 -19.82 0.24
C ALA A 82 5.71 -20.83 1.40
N PRO A 83 6.14 -20.47 2.62
CA PRO A 83 6.18 -21.41 3.74
C PRO A 83 4.77 -21.95 4.07
N ASP A 84 3.78 -21.07 4.11
CA ASP A 84 2.41 -21.45 4.44
C ASP A 84 1.73 -22.26 3.34
N LEU A 85 1.96 -21.92 2.06
CA LEU A 85 1.53 -22.77 0.95
C LEU A 85 2.13 -24.18 1.05
N THR A 86 3.43 -24.27 1.38
CA THR A 86 4.11 -25.56 1.53
C THR A 86 3.49 -26.40 2.65
N ARG A 87 3.20 -25.79 3.81
CA ARG A 87 2.50 -26.46 4.92
C ARG A 87 1.10 -26.92 4.50
N MET A 88 0.35 -26.09 3.77
CA MET A 88 -0.99 -26.45 3.31
C MET A 88 -0.97 -27.63 2.34
N LEU A 89 -0.04 -27.65 1.39
CA LEU A 89 0.11 -28.74 0.43
C LEU A 89 0.53 -30.05 1.12
N ALA A 90 1.38 -29.98 2.15
CA ALA A 90 1.73 -31.15 2.95
C ALA A 90 0.52 -31.71 3.72
N ALA A 91 -0.29 -30.84 4.31
CA ALA A 91 -1.52 -31.25 5.01
C ALA A 91 -2.58 -31.83 4.06
N ALA A 92 -2.76 -31.22 2.88
CA ALA A 92 -3.62 -31.76 1.83
C ALA A 92 -3.15 -33.16 1.41
N ALA A 93 -1.85 -33.32 1.18
CA ALA A 93 -1.24 -34.60 0.79
C ALA A 93 -1.42 -35.70 1.84
N ALA A 94 -1.42 -35.34 3.12
CA ALA A 94 -1.65 -36.26 4.24
C ALA A 94 -3.14 -36.57 4.48
N THR A 95 -4.07 -35.82 3.88
CA THR A 95 -5.51 -35.98 4.11
C THR A 95 -6.11 -37.04 3.18
N PRO A 96 -6.74 -38.11 3.71
CA PRO A 96 -7.40 -39.13 2.90
C PRO A 96 -8.46 -38.53 1.97
N GLY A 97 -8.44 -38.95 0.70
CA GLY A 97 -9.36 -38.46 -0.33
C GLY A 97 -8.99 -37.11 -0.96
N VAL A 98 -8.11 -36.32 -0.33
CA VAL A 98 -7.57 -35.08 -0.89
C VAL A 98 -6.25 -35.35 -1.60
N GLY A 99 -5.24 -35.85 -0.88
CA GLY A 99 -3.93 -36.20 -1.44
C GLY A 99 -3.28 -35.04 -2.21
N LYS A 100 -2.61 -35.36 -3.33
CA LYS A 100 -1.94 -34.38 -4.19
C LYS A 100 -2.86 -33.74 -5.23
N SER A 101 -4.17 -33.69 -4.95
CA SER A 101 -5.17 -33.26 -5.93
C SER A 101 -5.32 -31.73 -6.01
N LEU A 102 -4.64 -30.97 -5.16
CA LEU A 102 -4.69 -29.51 -5.13
C LEU A 102 -3.52 -28.95 -5.96
N HIS A 103 -3.84 -28.10 -6.94
CA HIS A 103 -2.87 -27.55 -7.89
C HIS A 103 -2.99 -26.04 -8.04
N GLY A 104 -1.90 -25.39 -8.45
CA GLY A 104 -1.88 -23.98 -8.81
C GLY A 104 -2.12 -23.80 -10.31
N VAL A 105 -3.24 -23.17 -10.67
CA VAL A 105 -3.62 -22.92 -12.07
C VAL A 105 -3.14 -21.56 -12.53
N SER A 106 -3.27 -20.57 -11.66
CA SER A 106 -2.77 -19.22 -11.86
C SER A 106 -2.21 -18.66 -10.58
N CYS A 107 -1.10 -17.93 -10.67
CA CYS A 107 -0.42 -17.35 -9.52
C CYS A 107 -0.03 -15.91 -9.88
N PHE A 108 1.20 -15.47 -9.60
CA PHE A 108 1.64 -14.14 -10.02
C PHE A 108 1.37 -13.88 -11.50
N ARG A 109 0.73 -12.74 -11.78
CA ARG A 109 0.45 -12.26 -13.12
C ARG A 109 0.77 -10.78 -13.20
N SER A 110 1.77 -10.42 -14.01
CA SER A 110 2.10 -9.00 -14.25
C SER A 110 0.91 -8.25 -14.84
N VAL A 111 0.86 -6.93 -14.64
CA VAL A 111 -0.15 -6.02 -15.18
C VAL A 111 -0.23 -6.14 -16.70
N THR A 112 0.92 -6.25 -17.38
CA THR A 112 0.99 -6.48 -18.83
C THR A 112 0.31 -7.79 -19.23
N ARG A 113 0.59 -8.89 -18.52
CA ARG A 113 -0.05 -10.19 -18.79
C ARG A 113 -1.53 -10.16 -18.42
N GLN A 114 -1.90 -9.46 -17.34
CA GLN A 114 -3.30 -9.29 -16.94
C GLN A 114 -4.09 -8.58 -18.04
N ARG A 115 -3.52 -7.56 -18.70
CA ARG A 115 -4.16 -6.90 -19.86
C ARG A 115 -4.45 -7.89 -20.99
N ALA A 116 -3.49 -8.75 -21.31
CA ALA A 116 -3.69 -9.78 -22.35
C ALA A 116 -4.81 -10.79 -21.99
N VAL A 117 -4.95 -11.14 -20.70
CA VAL A 117 -6.03 -12.03 -20.22
C VAL A 117 -7.39 -11.31 -20.21
N PHE A 118 -7.42 -10.08 -19.71
CA PHE A 118 -8.63 -9.26 -19.62
C PHE A 118 -9.19 -8.97 -21.02
N CYS A 119 -8.34 -8.51 -21.92
CA CYS A 119 -8.66 -8.13 -23.30
C CYS A 119 -8.40 -9.25 -24.31
N ARG A 120 -8.48 -10.51 -23.90
CA ARG A 120 -8.31 -11.64 -24.82
C ARG A 120 -9.30 -11.55 -25.99
N ASN A 121 -8.93 -12.09 -27.16
CA ASN A 121 -9.73 -12.08 -28.39
C ASN A 121 -10.08 -10.66 -28.91
N SER A 122 -9.23 -9.67 -28.62
CA SER A 122 -9.42 -8.28 -29.03
C SER A 122 -8.40 -7.86 -30.08
N LYS A 123 -8.70 -6.77 -30.79
CA LYS A 123 -7.71 -6.14 -31.66
C LYS A 123 -6.62 -5.49 -30.78
N PRO A 124 -5.39 -5.34 -31.29
CA PRO A 124 -4.35 -4.61 -30.58
C PRO A 124 -4.85 -3.21 -30.17
N GLY A 125 -4.68 -2.86 -28.89
CA GLY A 125 -5.15 -1.58 -28.35
C GLY A 125 -6.65 -1.48 -28.08
N THR A 126 -7.40 -2.59 -28.08
CA THR A 126 -8.81 -2.60 -27.68
C THR A 126 -9.12 -3.64 -26.60
N CYS A 127 -10.15 -3.36 -25.79
CA CYS A 127 -10.72 -4.24 -24.77
C CYS A 127 -12.25 -4.19 -24.87
N PRO A 128 -12.89 -5.07 -25.65
CA PRO A 128 -14.33 -5.06 -25.85
C PRO A 128 -15.03 -5.54 -24.57
N ASP A 129 -16.12 -4.83 -24.25
CA ASP A 129 -17.00 -5.12 -23.11
C ASP A 129 -16.27 -5.29 -21.77
N PRO A 130 -15.48 -4.29 -21.34
CA PRO A 130 -14.66 -4.40 -20.14
C PRO A 130 -15.50 -4.56 -18.87
N VAL A 131 -16.73 -4.02 -18.86
CA VAL A 131 -17.69 -4.19 -17.75
C VAL A 131 -18.03 -5.67 -17.57
N ARG A 132 -18.45 -6.36 -18.64
CA ARG A 132 -18.78 -7.79 -18.54
C ARG A 132 -17.55 -8.63 -18.21
N ARG A 133 -16.38 -8.29 -18.77
CA ARG A 133 -15.12 -8.99 -18.49
C ARG A 133 -14.73 -8.87 -17.01
N ALA A 134 -14.98 -7.72 -16.40
CA ALA A 134 -14.69 -7.47 -14.99
C ALA A 134 -15.50 -8.33 -14.01
N HIS A 135 -16.58 -8.99 -14.43
CA HIS A 135 -17.28 -9.93 -13.55
C HIS A 135 -16.43 -11.13 -13.14
N SER A 136 -15.49 -11.59 -13.96
CA SER A 136 -14.68 -12.81 -13.69
C SER A 136 -13.19 -12.66 -13.98
N VAL A 137 -12.75 -11.49 -14.44
CA VAL A 137 -11.34 -11.21 -14.70
C VAL A 137 -11.06 -9.77 -14.28
N GLY A 138 -10.16 -9.58 -13.31
CA GLY A 138 -9.79 -8.22 -12.87
C GLY A 138 -9.16 -7.38 -14.00
N PRO A 139 -9.43 -6.07 -14.06
CA PRO A 139 -8.73 -5.17 -14.98
C PRO A 139 -7.20 -5.14 -14.74
N PRO A 140 -6.38 -4.79 -15.74
CA PRO A 140 -4.93 -4.62 -15.54
C PRO A 140 -4.63 -3.55 -14.48
N GLY A 141 -3.83 -3.91 -13.46
CA GLY A 141 -3.55 -3.06 -12.30
C GLY A 141 -4.56 -3.20 -11.15
N TYR A 142 -5.61 -3.99 -11.34
CA TYR A 142 -6.69 -4.21 -10.37
C TYR A 142 -6.90 -5.69 -10.04
N SER A 143 -5.97 -6.56 -10.43
CA SER A 143 -6.00 -7.99 -10.12
C SER A 143 -5.10 -8.29 -8.91
N GLU A 144 -5.64 -9.03 -7.93
CA GLU A 144 -4.86 -9.46 -6.77
C GLU A 144 -3.63 -10.31 -7.16
N HIS A 145 -3.64 -11.01 -8.29
CA HIS A 145 -2.49 -11.80 -8.78
C HIS A 145 -1.25 -10.95 -9.03
N ALA A 146 -1.38 -9.64 -9.28
CA ALA A 146 -0.23 -8.76 -9.46
C ALA A 146 0.63 -8.68 -8.19
N THR A 147 0.03 -8.91 -7.01
CA THR A 147 0.73 -8.88 -5.72
C THR A 147 1.60 -10.11 -5.46
N GLY A 148 1.41 -11.20 -6.20
CA GLY A 148 2.02 -12.51 -5.92
C GLY A 148 1.50 -13.22 -4.67
N TYR A 149 0.64 -12.58 -3.87
CA TYR A 149 -0.01 -13.21 -2.71
C TYR A 149 -1.29 -13.96 -3.06
N ALA A 150 -1.88 -13.68 -4.23
CA ALA A 150 -3.10 -14.34 -4.68
C ALA A 150 -2.84 -15.38 -5.78
N LEU A 151 -3.61 -16.47 -5.71
CA LEU A 151 -3.50 -17.58 -6.64
C LEU A 151 -4.84 -18.31 -6.81
N ASP A 152 -4.98 -18.97 -7.95
CA ASP A 152 -6.10 -19.81 -8.33
C ASP A 152 -5.73 -21.28 -8.08
N PHE A 153 -6.47 -21.93 -7.17
CA PHE A 153 -6.39 -23.36 -6.94
C PHE A 153 -7.28 -24.12 -7.93
N GLY A 154 -6.72 -25.16 -8.54
CA GLY A 154 -7.45 -26.18 -9.28
C GLY A 154 -7.48 -27.50 -8.51
N VAL A 155 -8.48 -28.33 -8.81
CA VAL A 155 -8.59 -29.69 -8.27
C VAL A 155 -8.39 -30.69 -9.40
N ARG A 156 -7.49 -31.67 -9.25
CA ARG A 156 -7.25 -32.72 -10.26
C ARG A 156 -6.99 -34.09 -9.62
N PRO A 157 -7.54 -35.18 -10.16
CA PRO A 157 -8.52 -35.20 -11.24
C PRO A 157 -9.85 -34.59 -10.78
N SER A 158 -10.56 -33.93 -11.70
CA SER A 158 -11.86 -33.32 -11.44
C SER A 158 -12.82 -33.66 -12.58
N PRO A 159 -13.40 -34.88 -12.58
CA PRO A 159 -14.29 -35.32 -13.65
C PRO A 159 -15.51 -34.39 -13.73
N GLY A 160 -15.77 -33.86 -14.93
CA GLY A 160 -16.93 -33.01 -15.18
C GLY A 160 -16.82 -31.60 -14.60
N CYS A 161 -15.64 -31.17 -14.15
CA CYS A 161 -15.45 -29.86 -13.54
C CYS A 161 -14.09 -29.25 -13.93
N ALA A 162 -14.12 -28.06 -14.52
CA ALA A 162 -12.92 -27.34 -14.92
C ALA A 162 -12.17 -26.77 -13.71
N ASP A 163 -10.87 -26.49 -13.84
CA ASP A 163 -10.05 -26.06 -12.70
C ASP A 163 -10.47 -24.69 -12.10
N VAL A 164 -11.02 -23.79 -12.93
CA VAL A 164 -11.42 -22.42 -12.56
C VAL A 164 -12.92 -22.29 -12.76
N ASP A 165 -13.67 -23.12 -12.04
CA ASP A 165 -15.12 -23.19 -12.09
C ASP A 165 -15.71 -23.41 -10.69
N ALA A 166 -16.95 -22.96 -10.48
CA ALA A 166 -17.61 -23.04 -9.19
C ALA A 166 -17.83 -24.49 -8.72
N CYS A 167 -17.93 -25.44 -9.65
CA CYS A 167 -18.10 -26.86 -9.34
C CYS A 167 -16.98 -27.43 -8.44
N ILE A 168 -15.78 -26.83 -8.40
CA ILE A 168 -14.68 -27.32 -7.55
C ILE A 168 -15.07 -27.34 -6.08
N ALA A 169 -15.92 -26.40 -5.65
CA ALA A 169 -16.39 -26.29 -4.27
C ALA A 169 -17.17 -27.54 -3.80
N THR A 170 -17.68 -28.34 -4.74
CA THR A 170 -18.42 -29.57 -4.46
C THR A 170 -17.54 -30.82 -4.50
N THR A 171 -16.27 -30.70 -4.86
CA THR A 171 -15.30 -31.81 -4.81
C THR A 171 -14.82 -32.05 -3.38
N VAL A 172 -14.25 -33.23 -3.11
CA VAL A 172 -13.63 -33.54 -1.81
C VAL A 172 -12.52 -32.53 -1.48
N THR A 173 -11.63 -32.28 -2.44
CA THR A 173 -10.51 -31.33 -2.30
C THR A 173 -10.97 -29.89 -2.17
N GLY A 174 -11.98 -29.45 -2.92
CA GLY A 174 -12.49 -28.09 -2.82
C GLY A 174 -13.22 -27.81 -1.50
N ARG A 175 -13.96 -28.79 -0.98
CA ARG A 175 -14.51 -28.69 0.39
C ARG A 175 -13.42 -28.63 1.45
N TRP A 176 -12.38 -29.44 1.31
CA TRP A 176 -11.21 -29.38 2.19
C TRP A 176 -10.54 -28.01 2.13
N LEU A 177 -10.36 -27.45 0.92
CA LEU A 177 -9.78 -26.11 0.73
C LEU A 177 -10.63 -25.04 1.43
N LEU A 178 -11.95 -25.05 1.22
CA LEU A 178 -12.87 -24.12 1.89
C LEU A 178 -12.87 -24.26 3.42
N ALA A 179 -12.60 -25.44 3.97
CA ALA A 179 -12.53 -25.64 5.41
C ALA A 179 -11.17 -25.22 6.00
N HIS A 180 -10.07 -25.53 5.32
CA HIS A 180 -8.73 -25.53 5.93
C HIS A 180 -7.79 -24.44 5.41
N ALA A 181 -8.03 -23.85 4.24
CA ALA A 181 -7.15 -22.79 3.72
C ALA A 181 -6.90 -21.61 4.69
N PRO A 182 -7.89 -21.16 5.51
CA PRO A 182 -7.64 -20.14 6.54
C PRO A 182 -6.60 -20.53 7.59
N GLU A 183 -6.47 -21.82 7.93
CA GLU A 183 -5.46 -22.32 8.88
C GLU A 183 -4.02 -22.13 8.36
N TYR A 184 -3.89 -21.89 7.05
CA TYR A 184 -2.64 -21.62 6.36
C TYR A 184 -2.56 -20.16 5.85
N GLY A 185 -3.42 -19.28 6.36
CA GLY A 185 -3.34 -17.85 6.08
C GLY A 185 -3.99 -17.44 4.75
N PHE A 186 -4.75 -18.31 4.10
CA PHE A 186 -5.44 -18.00 2.86
C PHE A 186 -6.91 -17.61 3.11
N GLU A 187 -7.34 -16.50 2.51
CA GLU A 187 -8.72 -16.04 2.50
C GLU A 187 -9.33 -16.19 1.11
N LEU A 188 -10.60 -16.60 1.03
CA LEU A 188 -11.32 -16.65 -0.23
C LEU A 188 -11.72 -15.22 -0.62
N SER A 189 -11.09 -14.64 -1.64
CA SER A 189 -11.24 -13.21 -1.91
C SER A 189 -12.62 -12.80 -2.40
N PHE A 190 -13.28 -13.68 -3.17
CA PHE A 190 -14.56 -13.39 -3.82
C PHE A 190 -15.62 -14.43 -3.43
N PRO A 191 -16.17 -14.36 -2.20
CA PRO A 191 -17.29 -15.20 -1.79
C PRO A 191 -18.56 -14.89 -2.60
N ALA A 192 -19.53 -15.80 -2.55
CA ALA A 192 -20.81 -15.59 -3.19
C ALA A 192 -21.49 -14.31 -2.67
N GLY A 193 -21.93 -13.45 -3.60
CA GLY A 193 -22.58 -12.18 -3.27
C GLY A 193 -21.64 -11.11 -2.70
N ASN A 194 -20.32 -11.21 -2.90
CA ASN A 194 -19.38 -10.19 -2.45
C ASN A 194 -19.73 -8.78 -3.00
N ALA A 195 -19.47 -7.75 -2.20
CA ALA A 195 -19.81 -6.37 -2.52
C ALA A 195 -18.91 -5.72 -3.61
N GLN A 196 -17.91 -6.44 -4.14
CA GLN A 196 -17.14 -6.00 -5.30
C GLN A 196 -17.85 -6.30 -6.63
N GLY A 197 -18.91 -7.13 -6.62
CA GLY A 197 -19.64 -7.49 -7.84
C GLY A 197 -18.90 -8.48 -8.76
N VAL A 198 -17.82 -9.08 -8.25
CA VAL A 198 -17.11 -10.19 -8.88
C VAL A 198 -17.92 -11.46 -8.69
N THR A 199 -17.89 -12.38 -9.66
CA THR A 199 -18.52 -13.69 -9.54
C THR A 199 -18.00 -14.44 -8.32
N TRP A 200 -18.74 -15.44 -7.85
CA TRP A 200 -18.20 -16.33 -6.83
C TRP A 200 -17.03 -17.14 -7.41
N GLU A 201 -15.87 -17.04 -6.78
CA GLU A 201 -14.63 -17.68 -7.28
C GLU A 201 -14.04 -18.59 -6.20
N PRO A 202 -14.60 -19.79 -5.94
CA PRO A 202 -14.08 -20.72 -4.93
C PRO A 202 -12.63 -21.18 -5.17
N TRP A 203 -12.07 -20.87 -6.35
CA TRP A 203 -10.68 -21.14 -6.71
C TRP A 203 -9.72 -20.00 -6.34
N HIS A 204 -10.19 -18.76 -6.15
CA HIS A 204 -9.31 -17.58 -6.02
C HIS A 204 -9.08 -17.22 -4.55
N TRP A 205 -7.83 -17.32 -4.11
CA TRP A 205 -7.43 -17.12 -2.72
C TRP A 205 -6.26 -16.16 -2.61
N ARG A 206 -6.30 -15.30 -1.58
CA ARG A 206 -5.18 -14.42 -1.21
C ARG A 206 -4.56 -14.87 0.11
N TRP A 207 -3.24 -14.82 0.20
CA TRP A 207 -2.54 -15.05 1.46
C TRP A 207 -2.40 -13.75 2.26
N VAL A 208 -2.71 -13.81 3.56
CA VAL A 208 -2.63 -12.69 4.52
C VAL A 208 -1.85 -13.06 5.80
N GLY A 209 -1.21 -14.23 5.81
CA GLY A 209 -0.55 -14.82 6.96
C GLY A 209 -1.51 -15.54 7.90
N THR A 210 -1.06 -16.68 8.44
CA THR A 210 -1.79 -17.46 9.44
C THR A 210 -2.14 -16.69 10.70
N THR A 211 -1.27 -15.78 11.09
CA THR A 211 -1.47 -14.83 12.18
C THR A 211 -0.86 -13.48 11.80
N VAL A 212 -1.21 -12.41 12.51
CA VAL A 212 -0.53 -11.11 12.37
C VAL A 212 0.99 -11.16 12.57
N ASN A 213 1.49 -12.14 13.34
CA ASN A 213 2.90 -12.29 13.65
C ASN A 213 3.65 -13.19 12.65
N ALA A 214 2.92 -13.81 11.71
CA ALA A 214 3.58 -14.59 10.66
C ALA A 214 4.48 -13.66 9.82
N LEU A 215 5.67 -14.13 9.48
CA LEU A 215 6.63 -13.33 8.71
C LEU A 215 6.01 -12.90 7.38
N GLY A 216 6.01 -11.59 7.10
CA GLY A 216 5.41 -11.02 5.90
C GLY A 216 3.89 -10.79 5.97
N ALA A 217 3.20 -11.27 7.02
CA ALA A 217 1.77 -11.05 7.20
C ALA A 217 1.42 -9.56 7.27
N ALA A 218 2.22 -8.74 7.97
CA ALA A 218 2.02 -7.30 8.03
C ALA A 218 2.01 -6.64 6.64
N ARG A 219 2.95 -7.05 5.76
CA ARG A 219 3.01 -6.57 4.37
C ARG A 219 1.80 -7.00 3.57
N ALA A 220 1.45 -8.30 3.61
CA ALA A 220 0.30 -8.83 2.90
C ALA A 220 -1.01 -8.18 3.36
N ARG A 221 -1.21 -8.04 4.68
CA ARG A 221 -2.38 -7.40 5.27
C ARG A 221 -2.48 -5.92 4.95
N LEU A 222 -1.37 -5.21 4.86
CA LEU A 222 -1.36 -3.82 4.39
C LEU A 222 -1.80 -3.73 2.92
N THR A 223 -1.25 -4.59 2.06
CA THR A 223 -1.64 -4.71 0.64
C THR A 223 -3.13 -4.96 0.47
N PHE A 224 -3.71 -5.83 1.30
CA PHE A 224 -5.13 -6.16 1.27
C PHE A 224 -5.98 -5.40 2.29
N SER A 225 -5.47 -4.34 2.93
CA SER A 225 -6.15 -3.67 4.05
C SER A 225 -7.58 -3.26 3.70
N ARG A 226 -7.76 -2.58 2.57
CA ARG A 226 -9.07 -2.18 2.05
C ARG A 226 -9.96 -3.36 1.66
N ALA A 227 -9.37 -4.41 1.07
CA ALA A 227 -10.11 -5.63 0.75
C ALA A 227 -10.63 -6.28 2.04
N ARG A 228 -9.77 -6.47 3.04
CA ARG A 228 -10.14 -7.12 4.31
C ARG A 228 -11.14 -6.32 5.12
N SER A 229 -11.09 -4.98 5.08
CA SER A 229 -12.01 -4.13 5.83
C SER A 229 -13.37 -3.94 5.14
N ALA A 230 -13.39 -3.65 3.85
CA ALA A 230 -14.60 -3.27 3.12
C ALA A 230 -15.21 -4.41 2.28
N PHE A 231 -14.42 -5.41 1.93
CA PHE A 231 -14.80 -6.53 1.07
C PHE A 231 -14.25 -7.87 1.61
N PRO A 232 -14.57 -8.20 2.88
CA PRO A 232 -13.92 -9.31 3.57
C PRO A 232 -14.11 -10.61 2.79
N GLY A 233 -13.04 -11.40 2.75
CA GLY A 233 -13.10 -12.74 2.19
C GLY A 233 -13.95 -13.67 3.06
N ASN A 234 -14.42 -14.77 2.51
CA ASN A 234 -15.15 -15.78 3.28
C ASN A 234 -15.03 -17.17 2.63
N PRO A 235 -14.37 -18.15 3.25
CA PRO A 235 -13.80 -18.10 4.60
C PRO A 235 -12.61 -17.13 4.70
N ARG A 236 -12.41 -16.58 5.91
CA ARG A 236 -11.33 -15.65 6.24
C ARG A 236 -10.42 -16.22 7.31
N VAL A 237 -9.21 -15.69 7.40
CA VAL A 237 -8.31 -15.92 8.53
C VAL A 237 -8.89 -15.17 9.72
N SER A 238 -9.35 -15.92 10.73
CA SER A 238 -9.91 -15.38 11.96
C SER A 238 -8.87 -15.45 13.08
N ASP A 239 -8.01 -14.45 13.14
CA ASP A 239 -7.05 -14.24 14.23
C ASP A 239 -7.37 -12.96 15.02
N VAL A 240 -6.37 -12.17 15.42
CA VAL A 240 -6.65 -10.87 16.06
C VAL A 240 -7.45 -9.96 15.11
N SER A 241 -8.30 -9.12 15.70
CA SER A 241 -9.12 -8.19 14.93
C SER A 241 -8.26 -7.30 14.03
N ASP A 242 -8.68 -7.12 12.78
CA ASP A 242 -8.09 -6.16 11.84
C ASP A 242 -8.43 -4.71 12.18
N ALA A 243 -9.03 -4.45 13.35
CA ALA A 243 -9.33 -3.09 13.82
C ALA A 243 -8.10 -2.16 13.81
N TRP A 244 -6.89 -2.70 14.01
CA TRP A 244 -5.64 -1.91 13.92
C TRP A 244 -5.30 -1.45 12.49
N LEU A 245 -5.84 -2.09 11.46
CA LEU A 245 -5.73 -1.65 10.06
C LEU A 245 -6.73 -0.55 9.72
N THR A 246 -7.74 -0.34 10.57
CA THR A 246 -8.74 0.70 10.37
C THR A 246 -8.20 1.97 11.01
N PRO A 247 -7.97 3.07 10.26
CA PRO A 247 -7.64 4.33 10.90
C PRO A 247 -8.77 4.69 11.88
N PRO A 248 -8.45 5.18 13.09
CA PRO A 248 -9.48 5.61 14.02
C PRO A 248 -10.39 6.63 13.32
N PRO A 249 -11.69 6.69 13.66
CA PRO A 249 -12.55 7.74 13.14
C PRO A 249 -11.86 9.09 13.37
N VAL A 250 -11.83 9.93 12.34
CA VAL A 250 -11.32 11.30 12.47
C VAL A 250 -12.19 11.98 13.52
N VAL A 251 -11.69 12.04 14.76
CA VAL A 251 -12.33 12.81 15.81
C VAL A 251 -12.33 14.24 15.29
N PRO A 252 -13.49 14.90 15.12
CA PRO A 252 -13.51 16.31 14.74
C PRO A 252 -12.61 17.04 15.72
N THR A 253 -11.54 17.66 15.21
CA THR A 253 -10.65 18.46 16.04
C THR A 253 -11.54 19.43 16.80
N LEU A 254 -11.59 19.30 18.14
CA LEU A 254 -12.20 20.31 19.00
C LEU A 254 -11.60 21.64 18.55
N GLN A 255 -12.41 22.50 17.95
CA GLN A 255 -12.00 23.85 17.59
C GLN A 255 -11.37 24.43 18.86
N SER A 256 -10.07 24.71 18.79
CA SER A 256 -9.40 25.39 19.90
C SER A 256 -10.21 26.66 20.19
N PRO A 257 -10.57 26.93 21.45
CA PRO A 257 -11.31 28.14 21.78
C PRO A 257 -10.53 29.32 21.19
N ALA A 258 -11.22 30.15 20.41
CA ALA A 258 -10.62 31.28 19.71
C ALA A 258 -9.73 32.05 20.69
N MET A 259 -8.44 32.12 20.36
CA MET A 259 -7.47 32.87 21.16
C MET A 259 -7.97 34.31 21.26
N ARG A 260 -8.37 34.73 22.46
CA ARG A 260 -8.68 36.15 22.69
C ARG A 260 -7.43 36.95 22.31
N PRO A 261 -7.56 38.02 21.51
CA PRO A 261 -6.43 38.87 21.20
C PRO A 261 -5.80 39.38 22.51
N PRO A 262 -4.46 39.47 22.59
CA PRO A 262 -3.79 39.96 23.79
C PRO A 262 -4.28 41.37 24.12
N ALA A 263 -4.48 41.64 25.42
CA ALA A 263 -4.82 42.98 25.88
C ALA A 263 -3.71 43.96 25.45
N VAL A 264 -4.10 45.02 24.74
CA VAL A 264 -3.19 46.10 24.37
C VAL A 264 -2.76 46.79 25.66
N LEU A 265 -1.48 46.66 26.00
CA LEU A 265 -0.89 47.41 27.12
C LEU A 265 -0.92 48.91 26.79
N PRO A 266 -1.33 49.78 27.72
CA PRO A 266 -1.25 51.23 27.50
C PRO A 266 0.22 51.67 27.35
N PRO A 267 0.50 52.71 26.56
CA PRO A 267 1.85 53.20 26.35
C PRO A 267 2.49 53.69 27.65
N PRO A 268 3.82 53.60 27.78
CA PRO A 268 4.53 54.06 28.96
C PRO A 268 4.34 55.57 29.15
N VAL A 269 3.98 55.98 30.37
CA VAL A 269 3.90 57.39 30.78
C VAL A 269 5.31 57.95 30.83
N VAL A 270 5.61 58.91 29.94
CA VAL A 270 6.87 59.66 29.96
C VAL A 270 6.80 60.69 31.10
N PRO A 271 7.74 60.70 32.08
CA PRO A 271 7.75 61.70 33.14
C PRO A 271 7.99 63.10 32.57
N THR A 272 7.10 64.04 32.89
CA THR A 272 7.25 65.46 32.55
C THR A 272 8.35 66.07 33.43
N LEU A 273 9.39 66.64 32.81
CA LEU A 273 10.44 67.39 33.52
C LEU A 273 9.82 68.65 34.16
N GLN A 274 9.92 68.76 35.49
CA GLN A 274 9.52 69.96 36.23
C GLN A 274 10.51 71.12 35.99
N PRO A 275 10.03 72.36 35.83
CA PRO A 275 10.90 73.54 35.72
C PRO A 275 11.57 73.89 37.06
N PRO A 276 12.74 74.55 37.04
CA PRO A 276 13.54 74.80 38.23
C PRO A 276 12.86 75.78 39.21
N ILE A 277 12.91 75.40 40.49
CA ILE A 277 12.34 76.13 41.63
C ILE A 277 13.20 77.36 41.94
N THR A 278 12.60 78.55 41.90
CA THR A 278 13.19 79.78 42.43
C THR A 278 12.95 79.84 43.94
N ARG A 279 14.03 79.90 44.75
CA ARG A 279 13.93 80.04 46.20
C ARG A 279 13.63 81.50 46.59
N GLN A 280 12.68 81.73 47.48
CA GLN A 280 12.62 82.91 48.34
C GLN A 280 12.75 82.51 49.81
N PRO A 281 13.50 83.26 50.64
CA PRO A 281 13.77 82.90 52.03
C PRO A 281 12.68 83.35 53.03
N THR A 282 12.29 82.36 53.84
CA THR A 282 12.06 82.34 55.30
C THR A 282 11.38 83.51 56.01
N VAL A 283 10.27 83.20 56.72
CA VAL A 283 9.98 83.74 58.07
C VAL A 283 9.43 82.60 58.93
N LEU A 284 10.05 82.36 60.09
CA LEU A 284 9.62 81.37 61.10
C LEU A 284 8.40 81.89 61.88
N PRO A 285 7.35 81.08 62.10
CA PRO A 285 6.29 81.41 63.05
C PRO A 285 6.69 81.02 64.50
N PRO A 286 6.21 81.76 65.52
CA PRO A 286 6.43 81.41 66.91
C PRO A 286 5.49 80.26 67.37
N PRO A 287 5.81 79.56 68.47
CA PRO A 287 5.18 78.29 68.80
C PRO A 287 4.11 78.37 69.89
N VAL A 288 3.52 77.20 70.15
CA VAL A 288 2.77 76.75 71.35
C VAL A 288 1.32 77.29 71.45
N LEU A 289 0.28 76.61 71.96
CA LEU A 289 0.06 75.50 72.92
C LEU A 289 -1.20 74.73 72.52
N GLY A 290 -1.22 73.41 72.73
CA GLY A 290 -2.13 72.77 73.71
C GLY A 290 -3.50 72.47 73.09
N THR A 291 -4.28 71.45 73.46
CA THR A 291 -4.27 70.50 74.56
C THR A 291 -5.33 69.45 74.21
N THR A 292 -5.01 68.19 74.50
CA THR A 292 -5.89 67.11 75.03
C THR A 292 -7.29 66.91 74.41
N ALA A 293 -7.54 65.79 73.73
CA ALA A 293 -7.89 64.45 74.27
C ALA A 293 -9.43 64.26 74.43
N PRO A 294 -9.94 63.07 74.83
CA PRO A 294 -10.69 62.20 73.92
C PRO A 294 -12.03 61.72 74.54
N ARG A 295 -12.73 60.81 73.86
CA ARG A 295 -13.47 59.61 74.39
C ARG A 295 -14.52 59.20 73.35
N ASP A 296 -14.40 57.99 72.82
CA ASP A 296 -14.90 56.72 73.38
C ASP A 296 -16.43 56.68 73.42
N SER A 297 -17.02 55.84 72.57
CA SER A 297 -17.70 54.58 72.94
C SER A 297 -18.31 53.95 71.68
#